data_AF-A0A3G3JW02-F1
#
_entry.id   AF-A0A3G3JW02-F1
#
_cell.length_a   1.000
_cell.length_b   1.000
_cell.length_c   1.000
_cell.angle_alpha   90.00
_cell.angle_beta   90.00
_cell.angle_gamma   90.00
#
_symmetry.space_group_name_H-M   'P 1'
#
loop_
_entity.id
_entity.type
_entity.pdbx_description
1 polymer ?
#
loop_
_entity_poly.entity_id
_entity_poly.type
_entity_poly.pdbx_seq_one_letter_code
_entity_poly.pdbx_strand_id
1 'polypeptide(L)' 'MSANQDKLPLAKDLSSLSLSELMVYNALIKMDERTDISKIAKECRLTDLQVVVALQLLIHKNLIPSDIFLP' A
#
# COMPACT_ATOMS: atom_id res chain seq x y z
N MET A 1 -2.10 25.80 17.08
CA MET A 1 -2.11 24.44 17.65
C MET A 1 -2.16 23.46 16.49
N SER A 2 -1.09 22.72 16.31
CA SER A 2 -0.85 21.80 15.20
C SER A 2 -1.78 20.59 15.26
N ALA A 3 -2.34 20.21 14.11
CA ALA A 3 -2.77 18.84 13.85
C ALA A 3 -2.11 18.41 12.54
N ASN A 4 -1.16 17.48 12.66
CA ASN A 4 -0.39 16.87 11.58
C ASN A 4 -1.34 16.36 10.49
N GLN A 5 -1.25 16.96 9.31
CA GLN A 5 -1.86 16.47 8.09
C GLN A 5 -0.81 15.70 7.28
N ASP A 6 -0.20 14.67 7.86
CA ASP A 6 0.56 13.65 7.12
C ASP A 6 -0.42 12.68 6.43
N LYS A 7 -1.41 13.22 5.73
CA LYS A 7 -2.25 12.42 4.84
C LYS A 7 -1.40 12.07 3.64
N LEU A 8 -1.17 10.76 3.46
CA LEU A 8 -0.52 10.15 2.31
C LEU A 8 -0.77 10.95 1.01
N PRO A 9 0.25 11.15 0.18
CA PRO A 9 0.19 12.04 -0.97
C PRO A 9 -1.05 11.72 -1.83
N LEU A 10 -2.03 12.62 -1.78
CA LEU A 10 -3.30 12.48 -2.47
C LEU A 10 -3.07 12.53 -4.00
N ALA A 11 -3.34 11.41 -4.65
CA ALA A 11 -4.07 11.35 -5.91
C ALA A 11 -3.42 11.84 -7.21
N LYS A 12 -2.09 11.96 -7.33
CA LYS A 12 -1.49 12.36 -8.62
C LYS A 12 -1.26 11.24 -9.64
N ASP A 13 -1.10 9.97 -9.24
CA ASP A 13 -0.69 8.90 -10.19
C ASP A 13 -1.39 7.54 -10.04
N LEU A 14 -2.59 7.49 -9.44
CA LEU A 14 -3.33 6.22 -9.29
C LEU A 14 -3.79 5.60 -10.63
N SER A 15 -3.87 6.40 -11.69
CA SER A 15 -4.22 5.97 -13.05
C SER A 15 -3.14 5.10 -13.71
N SER A 16 -1.89 5.17 -13.22
CA SER A 16 -0.76 4.36 -13.69
C SER A 16 -0.61 3.02 -12.96
N LEU A 17 -1.46 2.77 -11.95
CA LEU A 17 -1.40 1.56 -11.15
C LEU A 17 -2.03 0.40 -11.91
N SER A 18 -1.34 -0.74 -11.87
CA SER A 18 -1.96 -2.02 -12.21
C SER A 18 -3.07 -2.34 -11.20
N LEU A 19 -3.98 -3.23 -11.61
CA LEU A 19 -5.09 -3.66 -10.76
C LEU A 19 -4.60 -4.20 -9.40
N SER A 20 -3.51 -4.98 -9.40
CA SER A 20 -2.93 -5.54 -8.17
C SER A 20 -2.38 -4.46 -7.24
N GLU A 21 -1.69 -3.45 -7.78
CA GLU A 21 -1.20 -2.31 -6.99
C GLU A 21 -2.36 -1.52 -6.38
N LEU A 22 -3.41 -1.26 -7.17
CA LEU A 22 -4.58 -0.54 -6.69
C LEU A 22 -5.31 -1.31 -5.58
N MET A 23 -5.44 -2.63 -5.71
CA MET A 23 -6.06 -3.48 -4.70
C MET A 23 -5.27 -3.45 -3.38
N VAL A 24 -3.95 -3.60 -3.46
CA VAL A 24 -3.07 -3.55 -2.28
C VAL A 24 -3.09 -2.15 -1.66
N TYR A 25 -3.00 -1.09 -2.45
CA TYR A 25 -3.07 0.29 -1.98
C TYR A 25 -4.38 0.58 -1.25
N ASN A 26 -5.51 0.17 -1.81
CA ASN A 26 -6.82 0.34 -1.18
C ASN A 26 -6.97 -0.51 0.10
N ALA A 27 -6.38 -1.70 0.15
CA ALA A 27 -6.36 -2.53 1.35
C ALA A 27 -5.55 -1.85 2.46
N LEU A 28 -4.37 -1.31 2.14
CA LEU A 28 -3.53 -0.59 3.10
C LEU A 28 -4.22 0.65 3.70
N ILE A 29 -4.97 1.41 2.90
CA ILE A 29 -5.71 2.57 3.42
C ILE A 29 -6.82 2.16 4.40
N LYS A 30 -7.40 0.97 4.22
CA LYS A 30 -8.48 0.46 5.06
C LYS A 30 -7.99 -0.29 6.30
N MET A 31 -6.73 -0.72 6.30
CA MET A 31 -6.13 -1.58 7.31
C MET A 31 -5.20 -0.77 8.21
N ASP A 32 -5.15 -1.12 9.51
CA ASP A 32 -4.21 -0.50 10.44
C ASP A 32 -2.75 -0.84 10.09
N GLU A 33 -1.81 0.02 10.52
CA GLU A 33 -0.37 -0.03 10.22
C GLU A 33 0.32 -1.37 10.56
N ARG A 34 -0.32 -2.26 11.34
CA ARG A 34 0.22 -3.56 11.77
C ARG A 34 -0.36 -4.75 11.00
N THR A 35 -0.56 -4.60 9.69
CA THR A 35 -1.19 -5.65 8.90
C THR A 35 -0.17 -6.51 8.18
N ASP A 36 -0.19 -7.81 8.47
CA ASP A 36 0.69 -8.80 7.83
C ASP A 36 0.38 -8.99 6.35
N ILE A 37 1.42 -9.26 5.56
CA ILE A 37 1.34 -9.50 4.11
C ILE A 37 0.28 -10.56 3.78
N SER A 38 0.21 -11.67 4.53
CA SER A 38 -0.75 -12.74 4.29
C SER A 38 -2.21 -12.33 4.56
N LYS A 39 -2.46 -11.31 5.39
CA LYS A 39 -3.82 -10.75 5.57
C LYS A 39 -4.22 -9.89 4.38
N ILE A 40 -3.30 -9.06 3.88
CA ILE A 40 -3.49 -8.26 2.66
C ILE A 40 -3.72 -9.18 1.47
N ALA A 41 -2.94 -10.27 1.35
CA ALA A 41 -3.09 -11.27 0.30
C ALA A 41 -4.48 -11.90 0.28
N LYS A 42 -5.02 -12.26 1.47
CA LYS A 42 -6.38 -12.80 1.59
C LYS A 42 -7.46 -11.79 1.20
N GLU A 43 -7.33 -10.54 1.66
CA GLU A 43 -8.28 -9.47 1.35
C GLU A 43 -8.29 -9.15 -0.15
N CYS A 44 -7.11 -9.03 -0.75
CA CYS A 44 -6.97 -8.74 -2.17
C CYS A 44 -7.15 -9.97 -3.07
N ARG A 45 -7.30 -11.18 -2.52
CA ARG A 45 -7.30 -12.46 -3.26
C ARG A 45 -6.07 -12.60 -4.17
N LEU A 46 -4.92 -12.17 -3.66
CA LEU A 46 -3.62 -12.26 -4.32
C LEU A 46 -2.75 -13.29 -3.59
N THR A 47 -1.69 -13.73 -4.24
CA THR A 47 -0.62 -14.48 -3.56
C THR A 47 0.28 -13.54 -2.75
N ASP A 48 0.90 -14.04 -1.69
CA ASP A 48 1.85 -13.27 -0.88
C ASP A 48 2.96 -12.64 -1.74
N LEU A 49 3.45 -13.37 -2.77
CA LEU A 49 4.43 -12.84 -3.73
C LEU A 49 3.89 -11.64 -4.52
N GLN A 50 2.66 -11.72 -5.03
CA GLN A 50 2.05 -10.60 -5.76
C GLN A 50 1.86 -9.37 -4.87
N VAL A 51 1.53 -9.58 -3.59
CA VAL A 51 1.43 -8.47 -2.62
C VAL A 51 2.80 -7.85 -2.37
N VAL A 52 3.85 -8.65 -2.16
CA VAL A 52 5.22 -8.15 -1.99
C VAL A 52 5.67 -7.32 -3.19
N VAL A 53 5.45 -7.83 -4.40
CA VAL A 53 5.81 -7.10 -5.64
C VAL A 53 4.99 -5.81 -5.75
N ALA A 54 3.68 -5.84 -5.51
CA ALA A 54 2.84 -4.65 -5.54
C ALA A 54 3.28 -3.60 -4.51
N LEU A 55 3.63 -4.02 -3.29
CA LEU A 55 4.17 -3.14 -2.25
C LEU A 55 5.48 -2.48 -2.70
N GLN A 56 6.42 -3.26 -3.23
CA GLN A 56 7.68 -2.72 -3.75
C GLN A 56 7.46 -1.69 -4.86
N LEU A 57 6.51 -1.94 -5.77
CA LEU A 57 6.15 -1.00 -6.83
C LEU A 57 5.52 0.28 -6.27
N LEU A 58 4.63 0.16 -5.28
CA LEU A 58 4.02 1.31 -4.61
C LEU A 58 5.07 2.16 -3.87
N ILE A 59 6.05 1.52 -3.21
CA ILE A 59 7.20 2.20 -2.57
C ILE A 59 8.05 2.91 -3.63
N HIS A 60 8.42 2.22 -4.72
CA HIS A 60 9.21 2.80 -5.80
C HIS A 60 8.50 4.00 -6.47
N LYS A 61 7.17 3.98 -6.51
CA LYS A 61 6.33 5.10 -6.99
C LYS A 61 6.13 6.20 -5.93
N ASN A 62 6.75 6.09 -4.75
CA ASN A 62 6.58 6.99 -3.59
C ASN A 62 5.11 7.16 -3.15
N LEU A 63 4.27 6.16 -3.37
CA LEU A 63 2.85 6.18 -2.98
C LEU A 63 2.64 5.71 -1.54
N ILE A 64 3.54 4.87 -1.03
CA ILE A 64 3.58 4.44 0.37
C ILE A 64 5.01 4.56 0.90
N PRO A 65 5.19 4.86 2.19
CA PRO A 65 6.52 4.90 2.80
C PRO A 65 7.14 3.50 2.87
N SER A 66 8.46 3.42 2.71
CA SER A 66 9.25 2.18 2.86
C SER A 66 9.14 1.56 4.24
N ASP A 67 8.83 2.39 5.23
CA ASP A 67 8.95 2.05 6.65
C ASP A 67 7.78 1.19 7.14
N ILE A 68 6.72 1.05 6.34
CA ILE A 68 5.58 0.17 6.65
C ILE A 68 5.98 -1.31 6.50
N PHE A 69 6.99 -1.62 5.68
CA PHE A 69 7.39 -3.00 5.37
C PHE A 69 8.90 -3.12 5.15
N LEU A 70 9.67 -2.79 6.19
CA LEU A 70 11.04 -3.30 6.33
C LEU A 70 11.03 -4.43 7.37
N PRO A 71 11.70 -5.56 7.13
CA PRO A 71 11.98 -6.54 8.19
C PRO A 71 12.79 -5.92 9.33
#